data_AF-A0A814PMQ6-F1
#
_entry.id   AF-A0A814PMQ6-F1
#
_cell.length_a   1.000
_cell.length_b   1.000
_cell.length_c   1.000
_cell.angle_alpha   90.00
_cell.angle_beta   90.00
_cell.angle_gamma   90.00
#
_symmetry.space_group_name_H-M   'P 1'
#
loop_
_entity.id
_entity.type
_entity.pdbx_description
1 polymer ?
#
loop_
_entity_poly.entity_id
_entity_poly.type
_entity_poly.pdbx_seq_one_letter_code
_entity_poly.pdbx_strand_id
1 'polypeptide(L)'
;MKKKQKETTTIFYILTAEQRKIKKTNMSDQKPQWFWNASQNPFKDPSPTWTPYSSEDNKIIEEYFQSKSIKAELKDHFVYFNEHMQVHKQDFHKQRPIKREPNK
;
A
#
# COMPACT_ATOMS: atom_id res chain seq x y z
N MET A 1 -44.33 36.82 -10.13
CA MET A 1 -43.90 35.40 -10.24
C MET A 1 -42.39 35.31 -10.03
N LYS A 2 -41.95 34.23 -9.36
CA LYS A 2 -40.55 33.84 -9.04
C LYS A 2 -39.67 33.83 -10.31
N LYS A 3 -38.36 34.09 -10.27
CA LYS A 3 -37.34 33.21 -9.68
C LYS A 3 -35.99 33.92 -9.47
N LYS A 4 -35.37 33.57 -8.33
CA LYS A 4 -33.95 33.70 -7.97
C LYS A 4 -33.03 33.12 -9.06
N GLN A 5 -31.90 33.77 -9.31
CA GLN A 5 -30.65 33.09 -9.60
C GLN A 5 -29.55 33.66 -8.70
N LYS A 6 -28.72 32.74 -8.21
CA LYS A 6 -27.93 32.86 -6.99
C LYS A 6 -26.54 33.42 -7.31
N GLU A 7 -26.11 34.36 -6.48
CA GLU A 7 -24.72 34.76 -6.30
C GLU A 7 -23.89 33.59 -5.79
N THR A 8 -22.64 33.44 -6.25
CA THR A 8 -21.55 32.94 -5.38
C THR A 8 -20.19 33.44 -5.90
N THR A 9 -19.92 34.71 -5.63
CA THR A 9 -18.78 35.18 -4.84
C THR A 9 -17.48 34.37 -4.93
N THR A 10 -16.71 34.61 -6.00
CA THR A 10 -15.24 34.38 -6.00
C THR A 10 -14.60 35.46 -5.15
N ILE A 11 -14.43 35.22 -3.85
CA ILE A 11 -13.62 36.09 -2.98
C ILE A 11 -12.32 35.36 -2.61
N PHE A 12 -11.26 35.92 -3.19
CA PHE A 12 -9.88 35.88 -2.78
C PHE A 12 -9.71 35.81 -1.25
N TYR A 13 -8.98 34.79 -0.78
CA TYR A 13 -8.18 34.94 0.44
C TYR A 13 -6.75 34.54 0.13
N ILE A 14 -5.97 35.55 -0.27
CA ILE A 14 -4.55 35.63 0.02
C ILE A 14 -4.46 35.66 1.55
N LEU A 15 -4.15 34.51 2.16
CA LEU A 15 -3.82 34.46 3.57
C LEU A 15 -2.33 34.77 3.74
N THR A 16 -2.14 35.82 4.52
CA THR A 16 -0.92 36.50 4.95
C THR A 16 0.13 35.57 5.53
N ALA A 17 1.39 35.96 5.31
CA ALA A 17 2.59 35.29 5.77
C ALA A 17 2.76 35.43 7.30
N GLU A 18 1.93 34.77 8.11
CA GLU A 18 2.18 34.68 9.55
C GLU A 18 1.55 33.47 10.27
N GLN A 19 0.85 32.57 9.56
CA GLN A 19 0.29 31.34 10.17
C GLN A 19 0.53 30.07 9.35
N ARG A 20 1.75 29.89 8.83
CA ARG A 20 2.22 28.58 8.34
C ARG A 20 3.15 27.89 9.34
N LYS A 21 2.78 27.89 10.62
CA LYS A 21 3.03 26.71 11.47
C LYS A 21 1.88 25.74 11.27
N ILE A 22 1.67 25.33 10.02
CA ILE A 22 1.03 24.04 9.78
C ILE A 22 1.97 23.08 10.49
N LYS A 23 1.50 22.50 11.60
CA LYS A 23 2.13 21.33 12.19
C LYS A 23 2.31 20.36 11.02
N LYS A 24 3.54 20.26 10.50
CA LYS A 24 4.05 19.02 9.92
C LYS A 24 3.97 18.03 11.07
N THR A 25 2.78 17.51 11.33
CA THR A 25 2.66 16.20 11.95
C THR A 25 3.46 15.32 11.04
N ASN A 26 4.59 14.84 11.54
CA ASN A 26 5.41 13.83 10.90
C ASN A 26 4.46 12.73 10.41
N MET A 27 4.00 12.80 9.16
CA MET A 27 3.53 11.62 8.45
C MET A 27 4.80 10.83 8.34
N SER A 28 4.98 9.94 9.31
CA SER A 28 6.24 9.28 9.56
C SER A 28 6.78 8.75 8.22
N ASP A 29 8.06 8.95 7.95
CA ASP A 29 8.79 8.34 6.82
C ASP A 29 8.87 6.80 6.95
N GLN A 30 7.88 6.19 7.60
CA GLN A 30 7.79 4.77 7.78
C GLN A 30 7.39 4.15 6.45
N LYS A 31 8.30 3.35 5.93
CA LYS A 31 8.08 2.58 4.70
C LYS A 31 6.89 1.63 4.90
N PRO A 32 6.07 1.42 3.86
CA PRO A 32 5.01 0.41 3.86
C PRO A 32 5.51 -0.98 4.25
N GLN A 33 4.61 -1.78 4.83
CA GLN A 33 4.88 -3.17 5.18
C GLN A 33 4.06 -4.11 4.30
N TRP A 34 4.74 -5.10 3.75
CA TRP A 34 4.15 -6.19 2.98
C TRP A 34 3.95 -7.41 3.87
N PHE A 35 2.90 -8.16 3.55
CA PHE A 35 2.48 -9.36 4.26
C PHE A 35 2.11 -10.46 3.27
N TRP A 36 2.25 -11.70 3.71
CA TRP A 36 1.78 -12.89 3.02
C TRP A 36 0.82 -13.68 3.91
N ASN A 37 -0.13 -14.40 3.31
CA ASN A 37 -1.07 -15.22 4.07
C ASN A 37 -0.45 -16.57 4.46
N ALA A 38 -0.14 -16.72 5.75
CA ALA A 38 0.47 -17.89 6.35
C ALA A 38 -0.51 -18.99 6.76
N SER A 39 -1.82 -18.78 6.55
CA SER A 39 -2.83 -19.81 6.77
C SER A 39 -2.51 -21.12 6.04
N GLN A 40 -2.97 -22.24 6.59
CA GLN A 40 -2.75 -23.58 6.01
C GLN A 40 -3.47 -23.71 4.66
N ASN A 41 -4.69 -23.16 4.54
CA ASN A 41 -5.42 -23.04 3.28
C ASN A 41 -5.63 -21.56 2.94
N PRO A 42 -4.61 -20.87 2.38
CA PRO A 42 -4.57 -19.42 2.30
C PRO A 42 -5.65 -18.78 1.39
N PHE A 43 -6.37 -19.59 0.60
CA PHE A 43 -7.46 -19.15 -0.26
C PHE A 43 -8.87 -19.53 0.26
N LYS A 44 -8.97 -20.33 1.32
CA LYS A 44 -10.24 -20.85 1.83
C LYS A 44 -10.49 -20.48 3.29
N ASP A 45 -9.43 -20.24 4.06
CA ASP A 45 -9.57 -19.95 5.48
C ASP A 45 -10.24 -18.58 5.69
N PRO A 46 -11.37 -18.52 6.42
CA PRO A 46 -12.14 -17.28 6.60
C PRO A 46 -11.42 -16.26 7.48
N SER A 47 -10.43 -16.70 8.25
CA SER A 47 -9.55 -15.86 9.08
C SER A 47 -8.11 -15.99 8.57
N PRO A 48 -7.69 -15.13 7.62
CA PRO A 48 -6.35 -15.18 7.07
C PRO A 48 -5.31 -14.75 8.12
N THR A 49 -4.26 -15.56 8.28
CA THR A 49 -3.14 -15.24 9.16
C THR A 49 -2.07 -14.50 8.36
N TRP A 50 -2.03 -13.19 8.48
CA TRP A 50 -1.07 -12.36 7.75
C TRP A 50 0.25 -12.27 8.49
N THR A 51 1.32 -12.70 7.84
CA THR A 51 2.69 -12.64 8.37
C THR A 51 3.49 -11.59 7.61
N PRO A 52 4.21 -10.68 8.29
CA PRO A 52 5.03 -9.69 7.61
C PRO A 52 6.21 -10.37 6.92
N TYR A 53 6.61 -9.83 5.77
CA TYR A 53 7.92 -10.15 5.21
C TYR A 53 9.04 -9.62 6.11
N SER A 54 10.21 -10.26 6.03
CA SER A 54 11.42 -9.77 6.69
C SER A 54 11.74 -8.35 6.24
N SER A 55 12.51 -7.58 7.01
CA SER A 55 12.86 -6.21 6.64
C SER A 55 13.62 -6.13 5.30
N GLU A 56 14.44 -7.14 5.00
CA GLU A 56 15.19 -7.26 3.74
C GLU A 56 14.24 -7.55 2.58
N ASP A 57 13.42 -8.60 2.68
CA ASP A 57 12.44 -8.93 1.63
C ASP A 57 11.45 -7.80 1.41
N ASN A 58 10.96 -7.17 2.50
CA ASN A 58 10.04 -6.04 2.43
C ASN A 58 10.63 -4.87 1.63
N LYS A 59 11.92 -4.58 1.84
CA LYS A 59 12.63 -3.53 1.09
C LYS A 59 12.69 -3.90 -0.40
N ILE A 60 13.06 -5.13 -0.73
CA ILE A 60 13.14 -5.61 -2.11
C ILE A 60 11.77 -5.54 -2.79
N ILE A 61 10.72 -6.06 -2.15
CA ILE A 61 9.36 -6.05 -2.68
C ILE A 61 8.90 -4.62 -2.94
N GLU A 62 9.12 -3.70 -2.00
CA GLU A 62 8.73 -2.30 -2.16
C GLU A 62 9.51 -1.59 -3.27
N GLU A 63 10.82 -1.86 -3.43
CA GLU A 63 11.62 -1.30 -4.53
C GLU A 63 11.12 -1.76 -5.92
N TYR A 64 10.81 -3.04 -6.05
CA TYR A 64 10.24 -3.60 -7.29
C TYR A 64 8.82 -3.08 -7.56
N PHE A 65 8.01 -2.92 -6.51
CA PHE A 65 6.68 -2.34 -6.63
C PHE A 65 6.74 -0.87 -7.07
N GLN A 66 7.61 -0.06 -6.46
CA GLN A 66 7.77 1.36 -6.79
C GLN A 66 8.33 1.59 -8.20
N SER A 67 9.19 0.68 -8.67
CA SER A 67 9.68 0.69 -10.06
C SER A 67 8.63 0.23 -11.08
N LYS A 68 7.40 -0.11 -10.65
CA LYS A 68 6.31 -0.63 -11.50
C LYS A 68 6.68 -1.93 -12.21
N SER A 69 7.55 -2.73 -11.58
CA SER A 69 7.84 -4.09 -12.05
C SER A 69 6.60 -4.97 -11.93
N ILE A 70 6.53 -6.05 -12.71
CA ILE A 70 5.40 -7.00 -12.66
C ILE A 70 5.53 -7.94 -11.46
N LYS A 71 6.78 -8.31 -11.11
CA LYS A 71 7.09 -9.18 -9.99
C LYS A 71 8.40 -8.80 -9.30
N ALA A 72 8.51 -9.14 -8.03
CA ALA A 72 9.80 -9.22 -7.33
C ALA A 72 10.27 -10.67 -7.24
N GLU A 73 11.58 -10.86 -7.32
CA GLU A 73 12.21 -12.16 -7.10
C GLU A 73 12.88 -12.17 -5.72
N LEU A 74 12.35 -13.02 -4.83
CA LEU A 74 12.96 -13.30 -3.53
C LEU A 74 13.80 -14.58 -3.62
N LYS A 75 14.40 -15.02 -2.51
CA LYS A 75 15.22 -16.25 -2.49
C LYS A 75 14.46 -17.46 -3.04
N ASP A 76 13.33 -17.80 -2.41
CA ASP A 76 12.58 -19.03 -2.68
C ASP A 76 11.23 -18.80 -3.39
N HIS A 77 10.85 -17.53 -3.60
CA HIS A 77 9.53 -17.17 -4.10
C HIS A 77 9.59 -16.03 -5.11
N PHE A 78 8.60 -15.98 -5.99
CA PHE A 78 8.23 -14.78 -6.74
C PHE A 78 7.05 -14.10 -6.07
N VAL A 79 7.04 -12.77 -6.09
CA VAL A 79 5.93 -11.94 -5.63
C VAL A 79 5.37 -11.21 -6.83
N TYR A 80 4.19 -11.62 -7.29
CA TYR A 80 3.47 -11.04 -8.42
C TYR A 80 2.51 -9.96 -7.93
N PHE A 81 2.70 -8.73 -8.40
CA PHE A 81 2.00 -7.56 -7.85
C PHE A 81 0.59 -7.40 -8.39
N ASN A 82 0.35 -7.69 -9.67
CA ASN A 82 -0.97 -7.55 -10.29
C ASN A 82 -1.96 -8.59 -9.75
N GLU A 83 -1.46 -9.79 -9.52
CA GLU A 83 -2.21 -10.93 -9.00
C GLU A 83 -2.30 -10.93 -7.47
N HIS A 84 -1.58 -10.04 -6.79
CA HIS A 84 -1.43 -10.00 -5.35
C HIS A 84 -1.07 -11.38 -4.77
N MET A 85 -0.03 -12.00 -5.32
CA MET A 85 0.30 -13.40 -5.08
C MET A 85 1.80 -13.65 -4.88
N GLN A 86 2.14 -14.46 -3.89
CA GLN A 86 3.44 -15.10 -3.73
C GLN A 86 3.36 -16.51 -4.31
N VAL A 87 4.38 -16.93 -5.06
CA VAL A 87 4.47 -18.26 -5.67
C VAL A 87 5.85 -18.85 -5.41
N HIS A 88 5.93 -20.08 -4.89
CA HIS A 88 7.20 -20.77 -4.65
C HIS A 88 7.89 -21.12 -5.98
N LYS A 89 9.21 -20.91 -6.06
CA LYS A 89 9.99 -21.08 -7.31
C LYS A 89 10.02 -22.51 -7.83
N GLN A 90 10.04 -23.48 -6.92
CA GLN A 90 10.13 -24.91 -7.26
C GLN A 90 8.76 -25.61 -7.28
N ASP A 91 7.72 -24.98 -6.73
CA ASP A 91 6.42 -25.61 -6.51
C ASP A 91 5.32 -24.59 -6.75
N PHE A 92 4.86 -24.49 -8.00
CA PHE A 92 3.87 -23.50 -8.41
C PHE A 92 2.49 -23.72 -7.79
N HIS A 93 2.25 -24.84 -7.11
CA HIS A 93 1.01 -25.06 -6.35
C HIS A 93 1.07 -24.42 -4.95
N LYS A 94 2.27 -24.12 -4.45
CA LYS A 94 2.46 -23.34 -3.21
C LYS A 94 2.36 -21.85 -3.50
N GLN A 95 1.11 -21.40 -3.58
CA GLN A 95 0.76 -19.99 -3.76
C GLN A 95 0.12 -19.42 -2.51
N ARG A 96 0.38 -18.15 -2.23
CA ARG A 96 -0.17 -17.43 -1.08
C ARG A 96 -0.55 -16.01 -1.47
N PRO A 97 -1.75 -15.51 -1.12
CA PRO A 97 -2.08 -14.11 -1.27
C PRO A 97 -1.10 -13.21 -0.51
N ILE A 98 -0.90 -11.99 -1.02
CA ILE A 98 -0.11 -10.94 -0.37
C ILE A 98 -0.94 -9.68 -0.19
N LYS A 99 -0.51 -8.80 0.70
CA LYS A 99 -1.04 -7.44 0.83
C LYS A 99 0.05 -6.46 1.24
N ARG A 100 -0.20 -5.18 0.98
CA ARG A 100 0.62 -4.05 1.40
C ARG A 100 -0.19 -3.15 2.31
N GLU A 101 0.36 -2.77 3.45
CA GLU A 101 -0.26 -1.80 4.36
C GLU A 101 0.67 -0.60 4.57
N PRO A 102 0.13 0.63 4.61
CA PRO A 102 0.92 1.78 5.04
C PRO A 102 1.31 1.59 6.52
N ASN A 103 2.54 1.94 6.88
CA ASN A 103 2.91 1.99 8.29
C ASN A 103 2.11 3.12 8.98
N LYS A 104 1.56 2.84 10.15
CA LYS A 104 0.76 3.80 10.94
C LYS A 104 1.60 4.49 12.00
#